data_AF-A0A2N0TUH8-F1
#
_entry.id   AF-A0A2N0TUH8-F1
#
_cell.length_a   1.000
_cell.length_b   1.000
_cell.length_c   1.000
_cell.angle_alpha   90.00
_cell.angle_beta   90.00
_cell.angle_gamma   90.00
#
_symmetry.space_group_name_H-M   'P 1'
#
loop_
_entity.id
_entity.type
_entity.pdbx_description
1 polymer ?
#
loop_
_entity_poly.entity_id
_entity_poly.type
_entity_poly.pdbx_seq_one_letter_code
_entity_poly.pdbx_strand_id
1 'polypeptide(L)'
;MFKLIIFLLFPVIIHGQTFKSSATAHIIESYEIEFMERTIEISENEIIIISQGKKYKDIQTLNVVEIEEKEFGKFGVCSWYYCNTKDIPGSEKLIILPMQENPKQLSIFEPSKDGASTKEFKIMLD
;
A
#
# COMPACT_ATOMS: atom_id res chain seq x y z
N MET A 1 -22.26 45.95 -17.62
CA MET A 1 -20.87 45.48 -17.35
C MET A 1 -20.97 44.07 -16.79
N PHE A 2 -20.98 43.04 -17.64
CA PHE A 2 -21.10 41.65 -17.20
C PHE A 2 -19.71 41.11 -16.84
N LYS A 3 -19.48 40.81 -15.56
CA LYS A 3 -18.28 40.10 -15.11
C LYS A 3 -18.47 38.62 -15.39
N LEU A 4 -17.74 38.10 -16.37
CA LEU A 4 -17.62 36.68 -16.67
C LEU A 4 -16.72 36.05 -15.61
N ILE A 5 -17.29 35.27 -14.67
CA ILE A 5 -16.52 34.46 -13.72
C ILE A 5 -16.23 33.14 -14.43
N ILE A 6 -15.00 32.99 -14.91
CA ILE A 6 -14.47 31.70 -15.39
C ILE A 6 -14.17 30.85 -14.16
N PHE A 7 -15.02 29.85 -13.93
CA PHE A 7 -14.81 28.81 -12.94
C PHE A 7 -13.97 27.71 -13.63
N LEU A 8 -12.65 27.75 -13.44
CA LEU A 8 -11.75 26.68 -13.86
C LEU A 8 -12.01 25.46 -12.96
N LEU A 9 -12.91 24.58 -13.40
CA LEU A 9 -13.04 23.23 -12.86
C LEU A 9 -11.79 22.45 -13.28
N PHE A 10 -10.76 22.47 -12.44
CA PHE A 10 -9.71 21.46 -12.52
C PHE A 10 -10.35 20.11 -12.20
N PRO A 11 -10.29 19.12 -13.10
CA PRO A 11 -10.65 17.77 -12.73
C PRO A 11 -9.68 17.33 -11.64
N VAL A 12 -10.21 17.06 -10.44
CA VAL A 12 -9.45 16.33 -9.42
C VAL A 12 -9.26 14.93 -9.98
N ILE A 13 -8.13 14.69 -10.64
CA ILE A 13 -7.77 13.38 -11.15
C ILE A 13 -7.39 12.58 -9.91
N ILE A 14 -8.35 11.81 -9.39
CA ILE A 14 -8.13 10.85 -8.32
C ILE A 14 -7.16 9.81 -8.89
N HIS A 15 -5.85 10.00 -8.64
CA HIS A 15 -4.81 9.07 -9.06
C HIS A 15 -4.84 7.86 -8.13
N GLY A 16 -5.62 6.85 -8.52
CA GLY A 16 -5.56 5.51 -7.95
C GLY A 16 -4.60 4.63 -8.74
N GLN A 17 -3.72 3.90 -8.06
CA GLN A 17 -2.89 2.85 -8.66
C GLN A 17 -3.27 1.50 -8.08
N THR A 18 -3.44 0.48 -8.93
CA THR A 18 -3.72 -0.89 -8.50
C THR A 18 -2.57 -1.79 -8.93
N PHE A 19 -1.99 -2.48 -7.95
CA PHE A 19 -0.91 -3.43 -8.15
C PHE A 19 -1.39 -4.85 -7.82
N LYS A 20 -0.85 -5.82 -8.54
CA LYS A 20 -0.99 -7.24 -8.21
C LYS A 20 0.36 -7.83 -7.86
N SER A 21 0.38 -8.72 -6.89
CA SER A 21 1.61 -9.45 -6.54
C SER A 21 1.62 -10.82 -7.18
N SER A 22 2.81 -11.27 -7.59
CA SER A 22 3.03 -12.67 -7.94
C SER A 22 2.63 -13.58 -6.77
N ALA A 23 1.96 -14.69 -7.06
CA ALA A 23 1.49 -15.60 -6.03
C ALA A 23 2.64 -16.10 -5.14
N THR A 24 2.49 -15.94 -3.83
CA THR A 24 3.51 -16.37 -2.84
C THR A 24 3.09 -17.65 -2.15
N ALA A 25 4.00 -18.62 -2.04
CA ALA A 25 3.77 -19.87 -1.33
C ALA A 25 3.89 -19.65 0.19
N HIS A 26 2.82 -19.93 0.93
CA HIS A 26 2.78 -19.93 2.39
C HIS A 26 2.59 -21.36 2.90
N ILE A 27 3.45 -21.77 3.83
CA ILE A 27 3.32 -23.04 4.55
C ILE A 27 2.43 -22.81 5.75
N ILE A 28 1.27 -23.46 5.79
CA ILE A 28 0.40 -23.47 6.98
C ILE A 28 0.75 -24.66 7.88
N GLU A 29 0.24 -24.67 9.11
CA GLU A 29 0.55 -25.66 10.17
C GLU A 29 0.40 -27.14 9.75
N SER A 30 -0.26 -27.42 8.62
CA SER A 30 -0.49 -28.75 8.05
C SER A 30 0.47 -29.16 6.92
N TYR A 31 1.55 -28.42 6.65
CA TYR A 31 2.44 -28.60 5.47
C TYR A 31 1.74 -28.43 4.11
N GLU A 32 0.51 -27.90 4.08
CA GLU A 32 -0.13 -27.49 2.84
C GLU A 32 0.56 -26.22 2.34
N ILE A 33 0.92 -26.22 1.04
CA ILE A 33 1.39 -25.02 0.35
C ILE A 33 0.15 -24.29 -0.16
N GLU A 34 -0.11 -23.10 0.38
CA GLU A 34 -1.15 -22.21 -0.14
C GLU A 34 -0.49 -21.09 -0.94
N PHE A 35 -0.98 -20.88 -2.17
CA PHE A 35 -0.61 -19.74 -2.97
C PHE A 35 -1.49 -18.55 -2.57
N MET A 36 -0.85 -17.45 -2.20
CA MET A 36 -1.53 -16.22 -1.84
C MET A 36 -1.24 -15.15 -2.87
N GLU A 37 -2.30 -14.69 -3.52
CA GLU A 37 -2.31 -13.53 -4.40
C GLU A 37 -2.63 -12.28 -3.57
N ARG A 38 -2.03 -11.15 -3.93
CA ARG A 38 -2.38 -9.86 -3.32
C ARG A 38 -2.75 -8.85 -4.38
N THR A 39 -3.80 -8.10 -4.12
CA THR A 39 -4.15 -6.88 -4.85
C THR A 39 -3.99 -5.71 -3.91
N ILE A 40 -3.28 -4.68 -4.34
CA ILE A 40 -2.98 -3.49 -3.55
C ILE A 40 -3.47 -2.28 -4.32
N GLU A 41 -4.49 -1.62 -3.77
CA GLU A 41 -5.09 -0.43 -4.33
C GLU A 41 -4.62 0.76 -3.51
N ILE A 42 -3.93 1.70 -4.14
CA ILE A 42 -3.37 2.90 -3.51
C ILE A 42 -4.09 4.11 -4.07
N SER A 43 -4.61 4.94 -3.17
CA SER A 43 -5.17 6.26 -3.45
C SER A 43 -4.56 7.30 -2.50
N GLU A 44 -4.89 8.57 -2.70
CA GLU A 44 -4.37 9.68 -1.88
C GLU A 44 -4.69 9.52 -0.37
N ASN A 45 -5.87 8.97 -0.06
CA ASN A 45 -6.39 8.92 1.32
C ASN A 45 -6.46 7.51 1.89
N GLU A 46 -6.37 6.49 1.03
CA GLU A 46 -6.62 5.11 1.41
C GLU A 46 -5.74 4.13 0.63
N ILE A 47 -5.24 3.12 1.34
CA ILE A 47 -4.60 1.95 0.74
C ILE A 47 -5.38 0.70 1.16
N ILE A 48 -5.83 -0.09 0.19
CA ILE A 48 -6.51 -1.37 0.41
C ILE A 48 -5.57 -2.49 -0.01
N ILE A 49 -5.34 -3.45 0.89
CA ILE A 49 -4.56 -4.65 0.64
C ILE A 49 -5.50 -5.86 0.75
N ILE A 50 -5.77 -6.50 -0.39
CA ILE A 50 -6.57 -7.71 -0.48
C ILE A 50 -5.61 -8.88 -0.60
N SER A 51 -5.56 -9.76 0.40
CA SER A 51 -4.78 -11.00 0.33
C SER A 51 -5.73 -12.18 0.18
N GLN A 52 -5.58 -12.96 -0.90
CA GLN A 52 -6.48 -14.05 -1.24
C GLN A 52 -5.71 -15.35 -1.46
N GLY A 53 -6.04 -16.36 -0.65
CA GLY A 53 -5.67 -17.75 -0.82
C GLY A 53 -6.85 -18.60 -1.30
N LYS A 54 -6.67 -19.91 -1.34
CA LYS A 54 -7.70 -20.88 -1.73
C LYS A 54 -8.84 -20.98 -0.71
N LYS A 55 -8.52 -20.87 0.59
CA LYS A 55 -9.50 -20.97 1.69
C LYS A 55 -9.66 -19.68 2.50
N TYR A 56 -8.84 -18.68 2.22
CA TYR A 56 -8.73 -17.48 3.02
C TYR A 56 -8.82 -16.21 2.16
N LYS A 57 -9.51 -15.19 2.66
CA LYS A 57 -9.51 -13.85 2.09
C LYS A 57 -9.42 -12.84 3.23
N ASP A 58 -8.40 -12.00 3.16
CA ASP A 58 -8.16 -10.87 4.06
C ASP A 58 -8.28 -9.58 3.30
N ILE A 59 -8.89 -8.58 3.92
CA ILE A 59 -8.95 -7.23 3.37
C ILE A 59 -8.51 -6.29 4.49
N GLN A 60 -7.41 -5.59 4.26
CA GLN A 60 -6.92 -4.57 5.17
C GLN A 60 -7.09 -3.22 4.54
N THR A 61 -7.76 -2.30 5.25
CA THR A 61 -7.93 -0.92 4.80
C THR A 61 -7.11 0.02 5.70
N LEU A 62 -6.26 0.80 5.05
CA LEU A 62 -5.33 1.72 5.69
C LEU A 62 -5.73 3.15 5.33
N ASN A 63 -5.88 4.02 6.33
CA ASN A 63 -5.97 5.45 6.13
C ASN A 63 -4.59 6.02 5.90
N VAL A 64 -4.38 6.74 4.81
CA VAL A 64 -3.16 7.52 4.59
C VAL A 64 -3.26 8.79 5.42
N VAL A 65 -2.29 8.97 6.31
CA VAL A 65 -2.16 10.14 7.19
C VAL A 65 -1.27 11.19 6.54
N GLU A 66 -0.18 10.73 5.93
CA GLU A 66 0.82 11.60 5.32
C GLU A 66 1.51 10.87 4.17
N ILE A 67 1.91 11.63 3.15
CA ILE A 67 2.70 11.15 2.01
C ILE A 67 3.93 12.03 1.89
N GLU A 68 5.11 11.42 1.85
CA GLU A 68 6.38 12.10 1.59
C GLU A 68 7.11 11.48 0.40
N GLU A 69 7.94 12.28 -0.27
CA GLU A 69 8.86 11.78 -1.31
C GLU A 69 10.29 11.78 -0.75
N LYS A 70 10.88 10.60 -0.59
CA LYS A 70 12.21 10.42 0.00
C LYS A 70 12.97 9.29 -0.70
N GLU A 71 14.30 9.39 -0.71
CA GLU A 71 15.15 8.31 -1.21
C GLU A 71 15.04 7.06 -0.32
N PHE A 72 15.00 5.89 -0.95
CA PHE A 72 14.99 4.60 -0.25
C PHE A 72 16.00 3.62 -0.87
N GLY A 73 17.22 3.64 -0.33
CA GLY A 73 18.29 2.73 -0.73
C GLY A 73 18.49 2.68 -2.24
N LYS A 74 18.55 1.46 -2.80
CA LYS A 74 18.77 1.24 -4.24
C LYS A 74 17.56 1.57 -5.14
N PHE A 75 16.40 1.90 -4.56
CA PHE A 75 15.18 2.16 -5.32
C PHE A 75 15.06 3.62 -5.77
N GLY A 76 15.95 4.51 -5.31
CA GLY A 76 15.91 5.93 -5.60
C GLY A 76 14.75 6.62 -4.88
N VAL A 77 14.15 7.63 -5.51
CA VAL A 77 13.02 8.37 -4.96
C VAL A 77 11.78 7.49 -4.89
N CYS A 78 11.18 7.41 -3.71
CA CYS A 78 9.98 6.64 -3.43
C CYS A 78 8.94 7.51 -2.76
N SER A 79 7.67 7.14 -2.91
CA SER A 79 6.56 7.67 -2.11
C SER A 79 6.48 6.86 -0.80
N TRP A 80 6.52 7.58 0.32
CA TRP A 80 6.42 7.06 1.68
C TRP A 80 5.03 7.40 2.22
N TYR A 81 4.16 6.39 2.32
CA TYR A 81 2.81 6.52 2.83
C TYR A 81 2.77 6.12 4.30
N TYR A 82 2.57 7.09 5.18
CA TYR A 82 2.35 6.86 6.61
C TYR A 82 0.88 6.60 6.84
N CYS A 83 0.56 5.42 7.37
CA CYS A 83 -0.79 4.92 7.38
C CYS A 83 -1.21 4.42 8.76
N ASN A 84 -2.51 4.50 9.04
CA ASN A 84 -3.15 3.87 10.20
C ASN A 84 -4.17 2.84 9.73
N THR A 85 -4.17 1.67 10.36
CA THR A 85 -5.19 0.64 10.07
C THR A 85 -6.56 1.13 10.53
N LYS A 86 -7.59 1.08 9.66
CA LYS A 86 -8.96 1.47 10.02
C LYS A 86 -9.53 0.58 11.12
N ASP A 87 -9.23 -0.71 11.05
CA ASP A 87 -9.85 -1.73 11.89
C ASP A 87 -9.17 -1.86 13.27
N ILE A 88 -7.94 -1.39 13.39
CA ILE A 88 -7.11 -1.54 14.60
C ILE A 88 -6.44 -0.20 14.94
N PRO A 89 -7.01 0.58 15.88
CA PRO A 89 -6.41 1.80 16.36
C PRO A 89 -4.99 1.55 16.92
N GLY A 90 -4.02 2.41 16.57
CA GLY A 90 -2.62 2.27 16.97
C GLY A 90 -1.80 1.28 16.15
N SER A 91 -2.38 0.68 15.10
CA SER A 91 -1.64 -0.13 14.13
C SER A 91 -1.13 0.75 12.98
N GLU A 92 -0.07 1.50 13.25
CA GLU A 92 0.65 2.31 12.28
C GLU A 92 1.36 1.40 11.27
N LYS A 93 1.39 1.80 9.99
CA LYS A 93 2.14 1.13 8.93
C LYS A 93 2.81 2.17 8.04
N LEU A 94 3.99 1.85 7.55
CA LEU A 94 4.66 2.63 6.51
C LEU A 94 4.72 1.80 5.23
N ILE A 95 4.20 2.36 4.14
CA ILE A 95 4.30 1.76 2.81
C ILE A 95 5.26 2.59 1.97
N ILE A 96 6.25 1.94 1.38
CA ILE A 96 7.22 2.58 0.48
C ILE A 96 7.05 1.99 -0.92
N LEU A 97 6.73 2.87 -1.89
CA LEU A 97 6.55 2.55 -3.30
C LEU A 97 7.55 3.34 -4.16
N PRO A 98 8.40 2.69 -4.97
CA PRO A 98 9.27 3.40 -5.91
C PRO A 98 8.47 4.22 -6.92
N MET A 99 8.88 5.48 -7.15
CA MET A 99 8.25 6.37 -8.13
C MET A 99 8.76 6.06 -9.55
N GLN A 100 8.41 4.88 -10.04
CA GLN A 100 8.75 4.37 -11.37
C GLN A 100 7.47 4.03 -12.11
N GLU A 101 7.48 4.07 -13.44
CA GLU A 101 6.29 3.77 -14.26
C GLU A 101 5.75 2.35 -14.01
N ASN A 102 6.64 1.39 -13.71
CA ASN A 102 6.30 0.00 -13.43
C ASN A 102 7.13 -0.52 -12.24
N PRO A 103 6.79 -0.16 -10.99
CA PRO A 103 7.54 -0.60 -9.84
C PRO A 103 7.44 -2.13 -9.69
N LYS A 104 8.57 -2.80 -9.41
CA LYS A 104 8.63 -4.26 -9.26
C LYS A 104 8.50 -4.76 -7.83
N GLN A 105 8.51 -3.83 -6.87
CA GLN A 105 8.40 -4.15 -5.45
C GLN A 105 7.80 -2.95 -4.71
N LEU A 106 7.01 -3.23 -3.69
CA LEU A 106 6.76 -2.29 -2.59
C LEU A 106 7.15 -2.92 -1.26
N SER A 107 7.40 -2.08 -0.26
CA SER A 107 7.78 -2.52 1.08
C SER A 107 6.78 -2.01 2.09
N ILE A 108 6.32 -2.88 2.99
CA ILE A 108 5.42 -2.55 4.09
C ILE A 108 6.18 -2.76 5.39
N PHE A 109 6.23 -1.73 6.23
CA PHE A 109 6.84 -1.75 7.54
C PHE A 109 5.76 -1.71 8.61
N GLU A 110 5.76 -2.70 9.49
CA GLU A 110 4.82 -2.82 10.59
C GLU A 110 5.60 -2.84 11.92
N PRO A 111 5.44 -1.82 12.78
CA PRO A 111 6.00 -1.85 14.12
C PRO A 111 5.33 -2.94 14.97
N SER A 112 6.10 -3.56 15.85
CA SER A 112 5.54 -4.45 16.88
C SER A 112 4.68 -3.66 17.86
N LYS A 113 3.74 -4.34 18.53
CA LYS A 113 2.80 -3.71 19.48
C LYS A 113 3.50 -2.96 20.63
N ASP A 114 4.71 -3.37 20.99
CA ASP A 114 5.55 -2.75 22.01
C ASP A 114 6.49 -1.66 21.46
N GLY A 115 6.48 -1.41 20.15
CA GLY A 115 7.35 -0.45 19.46
C GLY A 115 8.83 -0.84 19.42
N ALA A 116 9.20 -2.03 19.92
CA ALA A 116 10.59 -2.43 20.07
C ALA A 116 11.23 -2.93 18.76
N SER A 117 10.41 -3.29 17.77
CA SER A 117 10.87 -3.83 16.49
C SER A 117 9.97 -3.42 15.34
N THR A 118 10.50 -3.49 14.12
CA THR A 118 9.74 -3.26 12.90
C THR A 118 9.94 -4.44 11.96
N LYS A 119 8.84 -5.01 11.49
CA LYS A 119 8.85 -6.07 10.49
C LYS A 119 8.68 -5.48 9.09
N GLU A 120 9.58 -5.82 8.19
CA GLU A 120 9.48 -5.47 6.77
C GLU A 120 8.87 -6.63 5.98
N PHE A 121 7.84 -6.33 5.19
CA PHE A 121 7.26 -7.23 4.20
C PHE A 121 7.53 -6.66 2.80
N LYS A 122 8.20 -7.45 1.97
CA LYS A 122 8.46 -7.10 0.56
C LYS A 122 7.45 -7.80 -0.32
N ILE A 123 6.68 -7.02 -1.07
CA ILE A 123 5.70 -7.54 -2.00
C ILE A 123 6.24 -7.31 -3.41
N MET A 124 6.52 -8.40 -4.12
CA MET A 124 6.89 -8.35 -5.53
C MET A 124 5.65 -8.04 -6.35
N LEU A 125 5.76 -7.10 -7.27
CA LEU A 125 4.68 -6.62 -8.13
C LEU A 125 4.86 -7.16 -9.55
N ASP A 126 3.73 -7.56 -10.17
CA ASP A 126 3.69 -8.05 -11.56
C ASP A 126 3.75 -6.89 -12.56
#